data_AF-A0A3C0GIM5-F1
#
_entry.id   AF-A0A3C0GIM5-F1
#
_cell.length_a   1.000
_cell.length_b   1.000
_cell.length_c   1.000
_cell.angle_alpha   90.00
_cell.angle_beta   90.00
_cell.angle_gamma   90.00
#
_symmetry.space_group_name_H-M   'P 1'
#
loop_
_entity.id
_entity.type
_entity.pdbx_description
1 polymer ?
#
loop_
_entity_poly.entity_id
_entity_poly.type
_entity_poly.pdbx_seq_one_letter_code
_entity_poly.pdbx_strand_id
1 'polypeptide(L)'
;LSAETSHDFIEWCGLLEGQQENEKLSVGIQINRNEVYFDFINEYPDYAPKSKMTISRQRFYKWLHAYAEFKTGLPAIEGRDMIGRWIRLQEPEEEAPL
;
A
#
# COMPACT_ATOMS: atom_id res chain seq x y z
N LEU A 1 4.44 6.52 -9.54
CA LEU A 1 3.77 6.78 -8.23
C LEU A 1 2.80 7.97 -8.24
N SER A 2 3.23 9.25 -8.20
CA SER A 2 2.29 10.40 -8.10
C SER A 2 1.27 10.53 -9.26
N ALA A 3 1.62 10.08 -10.47
CA ALA A 3 0.70 10.02 -11.61
C ALA A 3 -0.34 8.88 -11.51
N GLU A 4 -0.11 7.90 -10.63
CA GLU A 4 -0.90 6.67 -10.52
C GLU A 4 -1.71 6.63 -9.20
N THR A 5 -1.24 7.33 -8.18
CA THR A 5 -1.83 7.45 -6.83
C THR A 5 -2.34 8.87 -6.54
N SER A 6 -2.69 9.18 -5.29
CA SER A 6 -2.90 10.57 -4.82
C SER A 6 -1.75 11.02 -3.92
N HIS A 7 -1.67 12.33 -3.68
CA HIS A 7 -0.74 12.91 -2.71
C HIS A 7 -0.98 12.39 -1.30
N ASP A 8 -2.25 12.30 -0.88
CA ASP A 8 -2.64 11.77 0.43
C ASP A 8 -2.20 10.32 0.63
N PHE A 9 -2.21 9.51 -0.43
CA PHE A 9 -1.69 8.15 -0.36
C PHE A 9 -0.17 8.09 -0.20
N ILE A 10 0.57 9.01 -0.83
CA ILE A 10 2.03 9.11 -0.70
C ILE A 10 2.40 9.53 0.73
N GLU A 11 1.66 10.47 1.29
CA GLU A 11 1.77 10.86 2.69
C GLU A 11 1.45 9.70 3.62
N TRP A 12 0.35 8.99 3.40
CA TRP A 12 -0.03 7.82 4.21
C TRP A 12 0.99 6.67 4.18
N CYS A 13 1.74 6.54 3.07
CA CYS A 13 2.85 5.57 2.99
C CYS A 13 4.09 6.00 3.79
N GLY A 14 4.17 7.26 4.22
CA GLY A 14 5.33 7.85 4.87
C GLY A 14 6.48 8.14 3.90
N LEU A 15 6.17 8.52 2.65
CA LEU A 15 7.16 8.82 1.62
C LEU A 15 7.58 10.30 1.56
N LEU A 16 7.03 11.15 2.43
CA LEU A 16 7.41 12.56 2.53
C LEU A 16 8.62 12.74 3.45
N GLU A 17 9.49 13.71 3.13
CA GLU A 17 10.70 13.99 3.93
C GLU A 17 10.34 14.27 5.41
N GLY A 18 10.95 13.49 6.32
CA GLY A 18 10.76 13.64 7.76
C GLY A 18 9.55 12.91 8.35
N GLN A 19 8.77 12.17 7.54
CA GLN A 19 7.73 11.28 8.04
C GLN A 19 8.25 9.86 8.26
N GLN A 20 7.69 9.17 9.25
CA GLN A 20 8.00 7.77 9.51
C GLN A 20 7.23 6.88 8.53
N GLU A 21 7.92 5.89 7.98
CA GLU A 21 7.31 4.92 7.06
C GLU A 21 6.17 4.17 7.74
N ASN A 22 5.09 3.91 6.99
CA ASN A 22 3.96 3.19 7.53
C ASN A 22 4.33 1.72 7.77
N GLU A 23 4.41 1.33 9.05
CA GLU A 23 4.79 -0.03 9.48
C GLU A 23 3.84 -1.11 8.95
N LYS A 24 2.58 -0.76 8.64
CA LYS A 24 1.62 -1.69 8.04
C LYS A 24 1.93 -2.01 6.58
N LEU A 25 2.84 -1.25 5.95
CA LEU A 25 3.30 -1.42 4.58
C LEU A 25 4.78 -1.82 4.50
N SER A 26 5.35 -2.34 5.60
CA SER A 26 6.73 -2.80 5.61
C SER A 26 6.98 -3.93 4.61
N VAL A 27 8.21 -4.00 4.13
CA VAL A 27 8.66 -5.09 3.27
C VAL A 27 8.67 -6.39 4.07
N GLY A 28 8.31 -7.51 3.43
CA GLY A 28 8.40 -8.82 4.07
C GLY A 28 7.23 -9.19 4.99
N ILE A 29 6.28 -8.29 5.29
CA ILE A 29 5.10 -8.63 6.11
C ILE A 29 3.86 -8.93 5.26
N GLN A 30 2.93 -9.71 5.83
CA GLN A 30 1.65 -9.99 5.20
C GLN A 30 0.67 -8.85 5.47
N ILE A 31 0.27 -8.13 4.43
CA ILE A 31 -0.59 -6.94 4.50
C ILE A 31 -2.01 -7.33 4.09
N ASN A 32 -2.96 -7.25 5.02
CA ASN A 32 -4.36 -7.52 4.70
C ASN A 32 -4.97 -6.34 3.91
N ARG A 33 -5.34 -6.59 2.65
CA ARG A 33 -5.84 -5.54 1.73
C ARG A 33 -7.08 -4.81 2.25
N ASN A 34 -7.98 -5.51 2.95
CA ASN A 34 -9.18 -4.89 3.50
C ASN A 34 -8.85 -4.01 4.70
N GLU A 35 -7.97 -4.47 5.57
CA GLU A 35 -7.55 -3.74 6.77
C GLU A 35 -6.91 -2.40 6.39
N VAL A 36 -5.89 -2.40 5.52
CA VAL A 36 -5.23 -1.17 5.10
C VAL A 36 -6.13 -0.23 4.30
N TYR A 37 -7.15 -0.76 3.60
CA TYR A 37 -8.16 0.07 2.96
C TYR A 37 -9.00 0.83 3.99
N PHE A 38 -9.49 0.13 5.03
CA PHE A 38 -10.28 0.75 6.08
C PHE A 38 -9.45 1.75 6.89
N ASP A 39 -8.18 1.41 7.16
CA ASP A 39 -7.23 2.31 7.81
C ASP A 39 -7.09 3.62 7.05
N PHE A 40 -6.79 3.54 5.73
CA PHE A 40 -6.64 4.71 4.88
C PHE A 40 -7.90 5.59 4.84
N ILE A 41 -9.09 5.02 4.65
CA ILE A 41 -10.32 5.84 4.59
C ILE A 41 -10.77 6.37 5.96
N ASN A 42 -10.31 5.78 7.07
CA ASN A 42 -10.57 6.31 8.41
C ASN A 42 -9.70 7.54 8.68
N GLU A 43 -8.45 7.53 8.21
CA GLU A 43 -7.53 8.66 8.32
C GLU A 43 -7.84 9.77 7.30
N TYR A 44 -8.26 9.37 6.09
CA TYR A 44 -8.68 10.27 5.01
C TYR A 44 -10.15 10.05 4.63
N PRO A 45 -11.11 10.58 5.43
CA PRO A 45 -12.55 10.34 5.26
C PRO A 45 -13.11 10.86 3.93
N ASP A 46 -12.40 11.76 3.23
CA ASP A 46 -12.77 12.22 1.89
C ASP A 46 -12.75 11.09 0.85
N TYR A 47 -12.00 10.02 1.10
CA TYR A 47 -11.94 8.82 0.27
C TYR A 47 -12.93 7.73 0.70
N ALA A 48 -13.62 7.91 1.83
CA ALA A 48 -14.60 6.97 2.32
C ALA A 48 -15.82 6.85 1.38
N PRO A 49 -16.61 5.76 1.47
CA PRO A 49 -17.79 5.59 0.63
C PRO A 49 -18.77 6.76 0.78
N LYS A 50 -19.21 7.32 -0.36
CA LYS A 50 -20.15 8.44 -0.46
C LYS A 50 -19.53 9.83 -0.14
N SER A 51 -18.21 9.90 0.03
CA SER A 51 -17.48 11.17 0.15
C SER A 51 -17.05 11.72 -1.22
N LYS A 52 -16.60 12.97 -1.23
CA LYS A 52 -16.27 13.72 -2.46
C LYS A 52 -15.18 13.05 -3.31
N MET A 53 -14.21 12.39 -2.67
CA MET A 53 -13.09 11.71 -3.34
C MET A 53 -13.15 10.18 -3.20
N THR A 54 -14.37 9.63 -3.03
CA THR A 54 -14.61 8.18 -2.82
C THR A 54 -13.68 7.32 -3.67
N ILE A 55 -12.91 6.44 -3.02
CA ILE A 55 -12.06 5.45 -3.70
C ILE A 55 -12.65 4.05 -3.58
N SER A 56 -12.69 3.34 -4.72
CA SER A 56 -13.06 1.93 -4.73
C SER A 56 -11.89 1.07 -4.23
N ARG A 57 -12.21 -0.03 -3.53
CA ARG A 57 -11.20 -1.01 -3.09
C ARG A 57 -10.28 -1.46 -4.22
N GLN A 58 -10.84 -1.71 -5.41
CA GLN A 58 -10.06 -2.12 -6.58
C GLN A 58 -9.02 -1.08 -6.98
N ARG A 59 -9.37 0.22 -6.94
CA ARG A 59 -8.43 1.30 -7.25
C ARG A 59 -7.37 1.43 -6.16
N PHE A 60 -7.76 1.37 -4.90
CA PHE A 60 -6.83 1.40 -3.77
C PHE A 60 -5.82 0.24 -3.84
N TYR A 61 -6.25 -0.97 -4.22
CA TYR A 61 -5.34 -2.11 -4.37
C TYR A 61 -4.32 -1.89 -5.48
N LYS A 62 -4.72 -1.26 -6.59
CA LYS A 62 -3.76 -0.85 -7.64
C LYS A 62 -2.71 0.12 -7.10
N TRP A 63 -3.09 1.03 -6.20
CA TRP A 63 -2.13 1.92 -5.53
C TRP A 63 -1.13 1.16 -4.66
N LEU A 64 -1.59 0.14 -3.93
CA LEU A 64 -0.69 -0.73 -3.16
C LEU A 64 0.31 -1.50 -4.05
N HIS A 65 -0.14 -1.99 -5.21
CA HIS A 65 0.77 -2.64 -6.18
C HIS A 65 1.80 -1.66 -6.75
N ALA A 66 1.37 -0.46 -7.17
CA ALA A 66 2.28 0.57 -7.65
C ALA A 66 3.28 1.02 -6.57
N TYR A 67 2.84 1.06 -5.31
CA TYR A 67 3.73 1.34 -4.17
C TYR A 67 4.75 0.22 -3.94
N ALA A 68 4.33 -1.05 -4.04
CA ALA A 68 5.25 -2.18 -3.92
C ALA A 68 6.34 -2.12 -5.00
N GLU A 69 5.95 -1.94 -6.26
CA GLU A 69 6.90 -1.81 -7.38
C GLU A 69 7.81 -0.58 -7.21
N PHE A 70 7.28 0.54 -6.73
CA PHE A 70 8.08 1.73 -6.45
C PHE A 70 9.10 1.49 -5.33
N LYS A 71 8.71 0.81 -4.26
CA LYS A 71 9.54 0.66 -3.06
C LYS A 71 10.59 -0.43 -3.19
N THR A 72 10.26 -1.54 -3.85
CA THR A 72 11.12 -2.73 -3.90
C THR A 72 11.65 -3.01 -5.29
N GLY A 73 11.15 -2.31 -6.33
CA GLY A 73 11.44 -2.63 -7.73
C GLY A 73 10.76 -3.91 -8.22
N LEU A 74 9.98 -4.58 -7.37
CA LEU A 74 9.37 -5.88 -7.64
C LEU A 74 7.84 -5.83 -7.47
N PRO A 75 7.08 -6.63 -8.23
CA PRO A 75 5.64 -6.71 -8.06
C PRO A 75 5.27 -7.24 -6.67
N ALA A 76 4.18 -6.76 -6.08
CA ALA A 76 3.70 -7.32 -4.80
C ALA A 76 3.25 -8.77 -4.97
N ILE A 77 3.59 -9.65 -4.03
CA ILE A 77 3.02 -11.00 -3.96
C ILE A 77 1.60 -10.87 -3.44
N GLU A 78 0.64 -11.58 -4.04
CA GLU A 78 -0.72 -11.64 -3.54
C GLU A 78 -1.13 -13.05 -3.14
N GLY A 79 -2.02 -13.13 -2.15
CA GLY A 79 -2.58 -14.39 -1.69
C GLY A 79 -3.93 -14.22 -1.02
N ARG A 80 -4.45 -15.35 -0.53
CA ARG A 80 -5.69 -15.42 0.23
C ARG A 80 -5.51 -16.41 1.38
N ASP A 81 -5.91 -16.00 2.57
CA ASP A 81 -5.97 -16.84 3.77
C ASP A 81 -7.40 -16.89 4.32
N MET A 82 -7.56 -17.40 5.55
CA MET A 82 -8.83 -17.46 6.25
C MET A 82 -9.41 -16.07 6.59
N ILE A 83 -8.56 -15.06 6.75
CA ILE A 83 -8.94 -13.69 7.11
C ILE A 83 -9.37 -12.91 5.86
N GLY A 84 -8.73 -13.18 4.73
CA GLY A 84 -9.12 -12.62 3.44
C GLY A 84 -7.97 -12.56 2.45
N ARG A 85 -8.02 -11.54 1.59
CA ARG A 85 -7.01 -11.32 0.57
C ARG A 85 -5.89 -10.45 1.13
N TRP A 86 -4.65 -10.89 0.97
CA TRP A 86 -3.47 -10.17 1.41
C TRP A 86 -2.51 -9.88 0.25
N ILE A 87 -1.60 -8.94 0.47
CA ILE A 87 -0.42 -8.69 -0.36
C ILE A 87 0.83 -8.67 0.51
N ARG A 88 2.00 -8.90 -0.07
CA ARG A 88 3.29 -8.81 0.60
C ARG A 88 4.27 -8.11 -0.33
N LEU A 89 4.94 -7.07 0.18
CA LEU A 89 6.04 -6.43 -0.52
C LEU A 89 7.25 -7.36 -0.46
N GLN A 90 7.87 -7.60 -1.61
CA GLN A 90 9.03 -8.49 -1.73
C GLN A 90 10.29 -7.77 -1.24
N GLU A 91 11.15 -8.49 -0.53
CA GLU A 91 12.51 -8.01 -0.30
C GLU A 91 13.21 -7.95 -1.67
N PRO A 92 13.84 -6.81 -2.03
CA PRO A 92 14.70 -6.81 -3.20
C PRO A 92 15.77 -7.88 -2.95
N GLU A 93 16.00 -8.73 -3.96
CA GLU A 93 17.06 -9.72 -3.90
C GLU A 93 18.39 -8.96 -3.86
N GLU A 94 18.88 -8.64 -2.66
CA GLU A 94 20.26 -8.23 -2.47
C GLU A 94 21.08 -9.39 -3.03
N GLU A 95 21.81 -9.13 -4.12
CA GLU A 95 22.81 -10.04 -4.66
C GLU A 95 23.65 -10.52 -3.47
N ALA A 96 23.45 -11.78 -3.07
CA ALA A 96 24.24 -12.38 -2.01
C ALA A 96 25.71 -12.18 -2.39
N PRO A 97 26.54 -11.55 -1.53
CA PRO A 97 27.93 -11.33 -1.88
C PRO A 97 28.57 -12.70 -2.14
N LEU A 98 29.03 -12.89 -3.39
CA LEU A 98 29.76 -14.07 -3.85
C LEU A 98 31.05 -14.28 -3.05
#